data_AF-A0A850VGY2-F1
#
_entry.id   AF-A0A850VGY2-F1
#
_cell.length_a   1.000
_cell.length_b   1.000
_cell.length_c   1.000
_cell.angle_alpha   90.00
_cell.angle_beta   90.00
_cell.angle_gamma   90.00
#
_symmetry.space_group_name_H-M   'P 1'
#
loop_
_entity.id
_entity.type
_entity.pdbx_description
1 polymer ?
#
loop_
_entity_poly.entity_id
_entity_poly.type
_entity_poly.pdbx_seq_one_letter_code
_entity_poly.pdbx_strand_id
1 'polypeptide(L)'
;GFLLDFISCPVIKGFTSAASITISFNQVKNILGLQGIPRQFFLQVYETLRRVGETRAGDAVLGLTCLAALAGLRAMKSRLPQAAPAEPLAVRVSHRIVWISATARNALVVLFAGLVAYSFQVLGCQPFRLTGSIPQGLPAFRPPPFSLAAPNGTVPFQSMVQDMGVGLAVVPLMGLLETIAIAKAFGRAVPTGSRTQQRLSFISSGVANVLGSFVSSYPITGSFGRWVAAGHSLGLLTPGCQCPWLRGPPRPAGALVLLSLAYLTSLFYYIPKAALAAVIIAAVVPMFDAGIFRTLWRVKRLDLVPLCVTFLLCFWEVQYGIVAGVLVSGVLLLYSIARPPIKV
;
A
#
# COMPACT_ATOMS: atom_id res chain seq x y z
N GLY A 1 3.04 22.47 3.98
CA GLY A 1 2.62 22.98 5.31
C GLY A 1 1.20 23.45 5.27
N PHE A 2 0.92 24.57 4.62
CA PHE A 2 -0.42 25.16 4.55
C PHE A 2 -1.50 24.23 3.94
N LEU A 3 -1.21 23.58 2.81
CA LEU A 3 -2.15 22.65 2.14
C LEU A 3 -2.65 21.50 3.04
N LEU A 4 -1.87 21.14 4.07
CA LEU A 4 -2.20 20.06 4.99
C LEU A 4 -3.41 20.37 5.84
N ASP A 5 -3.51 21.62 6.32
CA ASP A 5 -4.54 22.02 7.27
C ASP A 5 -5.94 21.94 6.64
N PHE A 6 -6.02 21.98 5.30
CA PHE A 6 -7.27 21.88 4.53
C PHE A 6 -7.78 20.46 4.28
N ILE A 7 -6.96 19.42 4.48
CA ILE A 7 -7.41 18.04 4.28
C ILE A 7 -8.09 17.53 5.56
N SER A 8 -9.42 17.43 5.49
CA SER A 8 -10.25 16.98 6.61
C SER A 8 -10.19 15.46 6.81
N CYS A 9 -10.50 15.00 8.02
CA CYS A 9 -10.54 13.57 8.34
C CYS A 9 -11.55 12.76 7.49
N PRO A 10 -12.76 13.27 7.19
CA PRO A 10 -13.70 12.58 6.32
C PRO A 10 -13.14 12.31 4.93
N VAL A 11 -12.41 13.28 4.37
CA VAL A 11 -11.75 13.17 3.05
C VAL A 11 -10.71 12.06 3.05
N ILE A 12 -9.86 12.01 4.08
CA ILE A 12 -8.81 10.98 4.19
C ILE A 12 -9.44 9.60 4.31
N LYS A 13 -10.47 9.45 5.15
CA LYS A 13 -11.17 8.17 5.35
C LYS A 13 -11.90 7.71 4.09
N GLY A 14 -12.53 8.61 3.35
CA GLY A 14 -13.16 8.31 2.06
C GLY A 14 -12.14 7.87 1.01
N PHE A 15 -11.05 8.62 0.88
CA PHE A 15 -9.92 8.28 0.00
C PHE A 15 -9.29 6.92 0.35
N THR A 16 -8.94 6.66 1.61
CA THR A 16 -8.32 5.37 2.00
C THR A 16 -9.25 4.19 1.75
N SER A 17 -10.56 4.38 1.91
CA SER A 17 -11.56 3.35 1.64
C SER A 17 -11.69 3.07 0.14
N ALA A 18 -11.79 4.11 -0.70
CA ALA A 18 -11.85 3.93 -2.16
C ALA A 18 -10.54 3.36 -2.74
N ALA A 19 -9.39 3.83 -2.25
CA ALA A 19 -8.08 3.29 -2.60
C ALA A 19 -7.99 1.81 -2.23
N SER A 20 -8.50 1.41 -1.06
CA SER A 20 -8.46 0.01 -0.63
C SER A 20 -9.22 -0.91 -1.58
N ILE A 21 -10.44 -0.51 -1.97
CA ILE A 21 -11.28 -1.25 -2.93
C ILE A 21 -10.60 -1.30 -4.30
N THR A 22 -10.11 -0.17 -4.81
CA THR A 22 -9.47 -0.07 -6.12
C THR A 22 -8.23 -0.95 -6.20
N ILE A 23 -7.38 -0.93 -5.16
CA ILE A 23 -6.19 -1.78 -5.09
C ILE A 23 -6.60 -3.26 -5.02
N SER A 24 -7.59 -3.62 -4.20
CA SER A 24 -8.06 -4.99 -4.10
C SER A 24 -8.58 -5.53 -5.44
N PHE A 25 -9.44 -4.78 -6.13
CA PHE A 25 -9.92 -5.17 -7.46
C PHE A 25 -8.79 -5.24 -8.49
N ASN A 26 -7.80 -4.34 -8.42
CA ASN A 26 -6.67 -4.39 -9.34
C ASN A 26 -5.80 -5.65 -9.18
N GLN A 27 -5.87 -6.32 -8.03
CA GLN A 27 -5.21 -7.60 -7.79
C GLN A 27 -6.04 -8.82 -8.20
N VAL A 28 -7.37 -8.68 -8.38
CA VAL A 28 -8.24 -9.80 -8.77
C VAL A 28 -7.80 -10.41 -10.11
N LYS A 29 -7.38 -9.58 -11.08
CA LYS A 29 -6.85 -10.07 -12.36
C LYS A 29 -5.64 -10.98 -12.22
N ASN A 30 -4.80 -10.73 -11.21
CA ASN A 30 -3.60 -11.53 -10.95
C ASN A 30 -3.95 -12.85 -10.24
N ILE A 31 -4.99 -12.86 -9.40
CA ILE A 31 -5.54 -14.10 -8.83
C ILE A 31 -6.16 -14.96 -9.92
N LEU A 32 -6.93 -14.34 -10.81
CA LEU A 32 -7.61 -15.02 -11.91
C LEU A 32 -6.68 -15.44 -13.07
N GLY A 33 -5.43 -14.99 -13.06
CA GLY A 33 -4.47 -15.27 -14.13
C GLY A 33 -4.81 -14.59 -15.46
N LEU A 34 -5.51 -13.45 -15.45
CA LEU A 34 -5.91 -12.70 -16.65
C LEU A 34 -4.82 -11.68 -17.05
N GLN A 35 -4.77 -11.31 -18.35
CA GLN A 35 -3.74 -10.42 -18.92
C GLN A 35 -4.39 -9.32 -19.77
N GLY A 36 -3.74 -8.15 -19.87
CA GLY A 36 -4.19 -7.07 -20.75
C GLY A 36 -5.37 -6.23 -20.23
N ILE A 37 -5.76 -6.39 -18.96
CA ILE A 37 -6.87 -5.64 -18.38
C ILE A 37 -6.44 -4.18 -18.13
N PRO A 38 -7.24 -3.18 -18.53
CA PRO A 38 -6.95 -1.76 -18.37
C PRO A 38 -6.80 -1.36 -16.90
N ARG A 39 -6.18 -0.19 -16.68
CA ARG A 39 -5.91 0.33 -15.34
C ARG A 39 -7.07 1.11 -14.72
N GLN A 40 -7.96 1.66 -15.54
CA GLN A 40 -9.14 2.39 -15.05
C GLN A 40 -10.11 1.44 -14.35
N PHE A 41 -10.59 1.80 -13.17
CA PHE A 41 -11.36 0.91 -12.30
C PHE A 41 -12.62 0.35 -12.97
N PHE A 42 -13.45 1.19 -13.58
CA PHE A 42 -14.70 0.75 -14.20
C PHE A 42 -14.46 -0.19 -15.39
N LEU A 43 -13.54 0.17 -16.29
CA LEU A 43 -13.15 -0.68 -17.41
C LEU A 43 -12.52 -1.99 -16.92
N GLN A 44 -11.71 -1.91 -15.87
CA GLN A 44 -11.09 -3.08 -15.26
C GLN A 44 -12.16 -4.04 -14.72
N VAL A 45 -13.16 -3.56 -13.99
CA VAL A 45 -14.25 -4.40 -13.47
C VAL A 45 -15.01 -5.03 -14.62
N TYR A 46 -15.40 -4.24 -15.63
CA TYR A 46 -16.14 -4.72 -16.79
C TYR A 46 -15.38 -5.80 -17.57
N GLU A 47 -14.11 -5.56 -17.92
CA GLU A 47 -13.31 -6.53 -18.65
C GLU A 47 -12.97 -7.78 -17.83
N THR A 48 -12.76 -7.63 -16.52
CA THR A 48 -12.51 -8.78 -15.64
C THR A 48 -13.73 -9.69 -15.59
N LEU A 49 -14.94 -9.12 -15.49
CA LEU A 49 -16.18 -9.89 -15.50
C LEU A 49 -16.44 -10.52 -16.87
N ARG A 50 -16.19 -9.79 -17.96
CA ARG A 50 -16.36 -10.31 -19.34
C ARG A 50 -15.42 -11.48 -19.65
N ARG A 51 -14.18 -11.44 -19.15
CA ARG A 51 -13.14 -12.44 -19.42
C ARG A 51 -12.99 -13.48 -18.31
N VAL A 52 -13.98 -13.61 -17.42
CA VAL A 52 -13.95 -14.59 -16.33
C VAL A 52 -13.90 -16.05 -16.84
N GLY A 53 -14.36 -16.29 -18.08
CA GLY A 53 -14.23 -17.61 -18.73
C GLY A 53 -12.80 -17.98 -19.15
N GLU A 54 -11.90 -17.00 -19.33
CA GLU A 54 -10.49 -17.22 -19.73
C GLU A 54 -9.58 -17.43 -18.50
N THR A 55 -10.17 -17.72 -17.34
CA THR A 55 -9.45 -17.84 -16.08
C THR A 55 -8.58 -19.08 -16.04
N ARG A 56 -7.36 -18.94 -15.51
CA ARG A 56 -6.49 -20.08 -15.23
C ARG A 56 -6.86 -20.66 -13.89
N ALA A 57 -7.48 -21.85 -13.89
CA ALA A 57 -7.90 -22.53 -12.67
C ALA A 57 -6.76 -22.70 -11.65
N GLY A 58 -5.54 -22.99 -12.12
CA GLY A 58 -4.35 -23.08 -11.26
C GLY A 58 -4.07 -21.80 -10.48
N ASP A 59 -3.94 -20.66 -11.18
CA ASP A 59 -3.72 -19.35 -10.55
C ASP A 59 -4.86 -18.99 -9.59
N ALA A 60 -6.11 -19.24 -9.98
CA ALA A 60 -7.29 -18.94 -9.17
C ALA A 60 -7.33 -19.74 -7.86
N VAL A 61 -7.11 -21.06 -7.94
CA VAL A 61 -7.08 -21.94 -6.77
C VAL A 61 -5.92 -21.56 -5.86
N LEU A 62 -4.73 -21.31 -6.40
CA LEU A 62 -3.56 -20.91 -5.61
C LEU A 62 -3.77 -19.54 -4.93
N GLY A 63 -4.34 -18.56 -5.64
CA GLY A 63 -4.62 -17.24 -5.08
C GLY A 63 -5.68 -17.28 -3.98
N LEU A 64 -6.77 -18.04 -4.18
CA LEU A 64 -7.83 -18.21 -3.19
C LEU A 64 -7.34 -18.96 -1.94
N THR A 65 -6.57 -20.03 -2.13
CA THR A 65 -5.97 -20.77 -1.00
C THR A 65 -4.98 -19.91 -0.21
N CYS A 66 -4.14 -19.11 -0.89
CA CYS A 66 -3.26 -18.15 -0.23
C CYS A 66 -4.05 -17.10 0.57
N LEU A 67 -5.15 -16.58 0.00
CA LEU A 67 -6.01 -15.60 0.66
C LEU A 67 -6.69 -16.21 1.91
N ALA A 68 -7.21 -17.43 1.79
CA ALA A 68 -7.80 -18.18 2.90
C ALA A 68 -6.78 -18.46 4.00
N ALA A 69 -5.56 -18.87 3.65
CA ALA A 69 -4.47 -19.09 4.60
C ALA A 69 -4.09 -17.79 5.35
N LEU A 70 -3.95 -16.67 4.64
CA LEU A 70 -3.66 -15.36 5.26
C LEU A 70 -4.78 -14.91 6.20
N ALA A 71 -6.04 -15.11 5.81
CA ALA A 71 -7.20 -14.81 6.64
C ALA A 71 -7.26 -15.71 7.88
N GLY A 72 -7.01 -17.01 7.73
CA GLY A 72 -6.95 -17.99 8.82
C GLY A 72 -5.86 -17.65 9.84
N LEU A 73 -4.62 -17.41 9.37
CA LEU A 73 -3.50 -17.01 10.24
C LEU A 73 -3.78 -15.70 10.98
N ARG A 74 -4.49 -14.76 10.34
CA ARG A 74 -4.92 -13.52 10.99
C ARG A 74 -5.98 -13.77 12.06
N ALA A 75 -6.98 -14.61 11.75
CA ALA A 75 -8.04 -14.96 12.70
C ALA A 75 -7.47 -15.69 13.92
N MET A 76 -6.54 -16.64 13.72
CA MET A 76 -5.83 -17.33 14.80
C MET A 76 -5.12 -16.34 15.72
N LYS A 77 -4.38 -15.37 15.17
CA LYS A 77 -3.72 -14.33 15.97
C LYS A 77 -4.70 -13.52 16.82
N SER A 78 -5.85 -13.15 16.25
CA SER A 78 -6.85 -12.35 16.97
C SER A 78 -7.58 -13.11 18.07
N ARG A 79 -7.65 -14.44 17.99
CA ARG A 79 -8.28 -15.30 19.00
C ARG A 79 -7.31 -15.81 20.05
N LEU A 80 -6.02 -15.50 19.93
CA LEU A 80 -5.01 -15.94 20.87
C LEU A 80 -5.08 -15.06 22.14
N PRO A 81 -5.43 -15.62 23.32
CA PRO A 81 -5.50 -14.85 24.55
C PRO A 81 -4.12 -14.27 24.90
N GLN A 82 -4.09 -13.09 25.53
CA GLN A 82 -2.83 -12.54 26.04
C GLN A 82 -2.28 -13.51 27.09
N ALA A 83 -1.06 -14.02 26.86
CA ALA A 83 -0.47 -15.04 27.69
C ALA A 83 -0.32 -14.54 29.14
N ALA A 84 -1.03 -15.18 30.07
CA ALA A 84 -0.82 -14.93 31.49
C ALA A 84 0.57 -15.44 31.90
N PRO A 85 1.28 -14.77 32.82
CA PRO A 85 2.65 -15.11 33.20
C PRO A 85 2.80 -16.51 33.87
N ALA A 86 1.70 -17.17 34.25
CA ALA A 86 1.69 -18.45 34.97
C ALA A 86 1.51 -19.70 34.09
N GLU A 87 1.58 -19.58 32.76
CA GLU A 87 1.37 -20.70 31.82
C GLU A 87 2.60 -21.65 31.72
N PRO A 88 2.40 -22.96 31.55
CA PRO A 88 3.47 -23.95 31.38
C PRO A 88 4.33 -23.67 30.13
N LEU A 89 5.60 -24.09 30.16
CA LEU A 89 6.59 -23.82 29.11
C LEU A 89 6.12 -24.24 27.71
N ALA A 90 5.41 -25.37 27.59
CA ALA A 90 4.87 -25.86 26.32
C ALA A 90 3.83 -24.90 25.72
N VAL A 91 2.94 -24.34 26.54
CA VAL A 91 1.93 -23.37 26.09
C VAL A 91 2.62 -22.06 25.69
N ARG A 92 3.62 -21.61 26.45
CA ARG A 92 4.42 -20.42 26.10
C ARG A 92 5.16 -20.57 24.76
N VAL A 93 5.72 -21.74 24.48
CA VAL A 93 6.38 -22.04 23.21
C VAL A 93 5.36 -22.07 22.07
N SER A 94 4.21 -22.74 22.26
CA SER A 94 3.15 -22.77 21.25
C SER A 94 2.62 -21.35 20.93
N HIS A 95 2.43 -20.51 21.95
CA HIS A 95 2.00 -19.12 21.80
C HIS A 95 3.03 -18.30 21.04
N ARG A 96 4.32 -18.45 21.35
CA ARG A 96 5.41 -17.83 20.58
C ARG A 96 5.42 -18.28 19.13
N ILE A 97 5.27 -19.57 18.85
CA ILE A 97 5.26 -20.10 17.47
C ILE A 97 4.08 -19.52 16.68
N VAL A 98 2.87 -19.53 17.26
CA VAL A 98 1.68 -18.95 16.62
C VAL A 98 1.85 -17.45 16.39
N TRP A 99 2.42 -16.72 17.37
CA TRP A 99 2.66 -15.29 17.25
C TRP A 99 3.70 -14.94 16.18
N ILE A 100 4.81 -15.69 16.13
CA ILE A 100 5.85 -15.54 15.09
C ILE A 100 5.28 -15.88 13.72
N SER A 101 4.59 -17.02 13.59
CA SER A 101 3.96 -17.46 12.33
C SER A 101 2.94 -16.44 11.82
N ALA A 102 2.09 -15.93 12.71
CA ALA A 102 1.10 -14.92 12.32
C ALA A 102 1.73 -13.55 11.98
N THR A 103 2.90 -13.24 12.53
CA THR A 103 3.64 -12.01 12.21
C THR A 103 4.40 -12.15 10.88
N ALA A 104 4.95 -13.33 10.60
CA ALA A 104 5.62 -13.69 9.35
C ALA A 104 4.67 -14.22 8.25
N ARG A 105 3.35 -14.16 8.45
CA ARG A 105 2.32 -14.77 7.58
C ARG A 105 2.51 -14.47 6.09
N ASN A 106 2.87 -13.23 5.75
CA ASN A 106 3.05 -12.82 4.36
C ASN A 106 4.26 -13.53 3.72
N ALA A 107 5.37 -13.66 4.47
CA ALA A 107 6.57 -14.34 3.99
C ALA A 107 6.35 -15.85 3.89
N LEU A 108 5.69 -16.46 4.89
CA LEU A 108 5.39 -17.89 4.90
C LEU A 108 4.51 -18.30 3.73
N VAL A 109 3.43 -17.56 3.47
CA VAL A 109 2.50 -17.87 2.37
C VAL A 109 3.19 -17.73 1.02
N VAL A 110 4.02 -16.71 0.82
CA VAL A 110 4.76 -16.53 -0.43
C VAL A 110 5.81 -17.62 -0.63
N LEU A 111 6.54 -17.99 0.42
CA LEU A 111 7.54 -19.06 0.35
C LEU A 111 6.91 -20.42 0.05
N PHE A 112 5.80 -20.74 0.71
CA PHE A 112 5.05 -21.96 0.45
C PHE A 112 4.47 -22.00 -0.97
N ALA A 113 3.88 -20.90 -1.44
CA ALA A 113 3.38 -20.79 -2.80
C ALA A 113 4.50 -20.92 -3.85
N GLY A 114 5.69 -20.37 -3.57
CA GLY A 114 6.88 -20.55 -4.41
C GLY A 114 7.36 -22.00 -4.45
N LEU A 115 7.33 -22.72 -3.31
CA LEU A 115 7.68 -24.13 -3.25
C LEU A 115 6.70 -25.00 -4.06
N VAL A 116 5.40 -24.72 -3.95
CA VAL A 116 4.36 -25.40 -4.75
C VAL A 116 4.56 -25.11 -6.24
N ALA A 117 4.83 -23.85 -6.61
CA ALA A 117 5.10 -23.52 -8.00
C ALA A 117 6.34 -24.25 -8.54
N TYR A 118 7.40 -24.35 -7.72
CA TYR A 118 8.61 -25.09 -8.06
C TYR A 118 8.34 -26.59 -8.24
N SER A 119 7.58 -27.23 -7.35
CA SER A 119 7.27 -28.66 -7.47
C SER A 119 6.50 -28.97 -8.76
N PHE A 120 5.50 -28.17 -9.11
CA PHE A 120 4.76 -28.34 -10.37
C PHE A 120 5.64 -28.14 -11.60
N GLN A 121 6.60 -27.22 -11.55
CA GLN A 121 7.54 -26.99 -12.65
C GLN A 121 8.48 -28.19 -12.86
N VAL A 122 8.90 -28.87 -11.79
CA VAL A 122 9.68 -30.12 -11.86
C VAL A 122 8.85 -31.26 -12.46
N LEU A 123 7.53 -31.28 -12.23
CA LEU A 123 6.59 -32.22 -12.87
C LEU A 123 6.28 -31.87 -14.34
N GLY A 124 6.89 -30.82 -14.91
CA GLY A 124 6.68 -30.41 -16.30
C GLY A 124 5.34 -29.70 -16.58
N CYS A 125 4.53 -29.45 -15.55
CA CYS A 125 3.28 -28.72 -15.68
C CYS A 125 3.51 -27.24 -15.32
N GLN A 126 3.08 -26.31 -16.17
CA GLN A 126 3.10 -24.86 -15.85
C GLN A 126 1.70 -24.30 -15.63
N PRO A 127 1.00 -24.67 -14.54
CA PRO A 127 -0.35 -24.19 -14.27
C PRO A 127 -0.38 -22.73 -13.77
N PHE A 128 0.76 -22.19 -13.32
CA PHE A 128 0.84 -20.89 -12.65
C PHE A 128 1.58 -19.83 -13.48
N ARG A 129 1.18 -18.57 -13.31
CA ARG A 129 1.94 -17.42 -13.82
C ARG A 129 2.98 -16.97 -12.82
N LEU A 130 4.24 -17.25 -13.15
CA LEU A 130 5.40 -16.87 -12.38
C LEU A 130 5.76 -15.39 -12.58
N THR A 131 6.54 -14.84 -11.63
CA THR A 131 7.02 -13.46 -11.66
C THR A 131 7.99 -13.24 -12.84
N GLY A 132 8.79 -14.25 -13.16
CA GLY A 132 9.73 -14.24 -14.28
C GLY A 132 11.15 -13.82 -13.86
N SER A 133 12.00 -13.56 -14.84
CA SER A 133 13.40 -13.18 -14.61
C SER A 133 13.51 -11.79 -14.02
N ILE A 134 14.15 -11.68 -12.86
CA ILE A 134 14.47 -10.41 -12.20
C ILE A 134 15.98 -10.19 -12.36
N PRO A 135 16.43 -9.02 -12.85
CA PRO A 135 17.86 -8.74 -12.96
C PRO A 135 18.52 -8.88 -11.58
N GLN A 136 19.61 -9.65 -11.53
CA GLN A 136 20.34 -9.90 -10.30
C GLN A 136 21.22 -8.70 -9.93
N GLY A 137 21.41 -8.49 -8.63
CA GLY A 137 22.30 -7.48 -8.10
C GLY A 137 21.70 -6.07 -8.00
N LEU A 138 22.57 -5.13 -7.66
CA LEU A 138 22.21 -3.72 -7.52
C LEU A 138 22.22 -3.05 -8.89
N PRO A 139 21.22 -2.21 -9.22
CA PRO A 139 21.28 -1.42 -10.43
C PRO A 139 22.49 -0.49 -10.37
N ALA A 140 23.15 -0.31 -11.52
CA ALA A 140 24.31 0.57 -11.61
C ALA A 140 23.93 2.00 -11.20
N PHE A 141 24.78 2.61 -10.37
CA PHE A 141 24.65 4.02 -10.03
C PHE A 141 24.92 4.85 -11.28
N ARG A 142 23.88 5.44 -11.86
CA ARG A 142 23.94 6.26 -13.07
C ARG A 142 23.06 7.49 -12.91
N PRO A 143 23.50 8.68 -13.35
CA PRO A 143 22.62 9.83 -13.38
C PRO A 143 21.39 9.53 -14.26
N PRO A 144 20.22 10.12 -13.96
CA PRO A 144 19.04 9.96 -14.81
C PRO A 144 19.37 10.42 -16.24
N PRO A 145 19.07 9.61 -17.27
CA PRO A 145 19.42 9.94 -18.63
C PRO A 145 18.63 11.16 -19.11
N PHE A 146 19.35 12.20 -19.53
CA PHE A 146 18.76 13.40 -20.16
C PHE A 146 18.55 13.22 -21.67
N SER A 147 19.00 12.10 -22.24
CA SER A 147 18.72 11.68 -23.63
C SER A 147 18.64 10.16 -23.70
N LEU A 148 17.73 9.64 -24.52
CA LEU A 148 17.57 8.20 -24.75
C LEU A 148 17.89 7.93 -26.21
N ALA A 149 18.93 7.13 -26.46
CA ALA A 149 19.17 6.59 -27.80
C ALA A 149 18.12 5.49 -28.05
N ALA A 150 17.03 5.84 -28.72
CA ALA A 150 16.06 4.88 -29.21
C ALA A 150 16.55 4.32 -30.56
N PRO A 151 16.11 3.11 -30.96
CA PRO A 151 16.49 2.52 -32.25
C PRO A 151 16.13 3.41 -33.47
N ASN A 152 15.20 4.36 -33.31
CA ASN A 152 14.77 5.28 -34.37
C ASN A 152 15.30 6.73 -34.19
N GLY A 153 16.30 6.94 -33.31
CA GLY A 153 16.93 8.24 -33.08
C GLY A 153 17.12 8.59 -31.61
N THR A 154 17.90 9.65 -31.33
CA THR A 154 18.07 10.19 -29.98
C THR A 154 16.85 11.01 -29.57
N VAL A 155 16.13 10.57 -28.55
CA VAL A 155 15.03 11.30 -27.94
C VAL A 155 15.61 12.36 -27.01
N PRO A 156 15.44 13.67 -27.30
CA PRO A 156 15.92 14.74 -26.42
C PRO A 156 15.10 14.83 -25.12
N PHE A 157 15.66 15.48 -24.10
CA PHE A 157 14.97 15.70 -22.82
C PHE A 157 13.59 16.37 -22.98
N GLN A 158 13.48 17.32 -23.92
CA GLN A 158 12.26 18.07 -24.13
C GLN A 158 11.09 17.19 -24.59
N SER A 159 11.33 16.24 -25.50
CA SER A 159 10.29 15.29 -25.91
C SER A 159 9.92 14.34 -24.78
N MET A 160 10.86 13.94 -23.92
CA MET A 160 10.52 13.15 -22.72
C MET A 160 9.62 13.91 -21.75
N VAL A 161 9.90 15.19 -21.52
CA VAL A 161 9.07 16.04 -20.65
C VAL A 161 7.68 16.25 -21.26
N GLN A 162 7.60 16.43 -22.58
CA GLN A 162 6.33 16.53 -23.29
C GLN A 162 5.53 15.22 -23.25
N ASP A 163 6.20 14.07 -23.40
CA ASP A 163 5.59 12.74 -23.29
C ASP A 163 5.05 12.47 -21.89
N MET A 164 5.77 12.92 -20.84
CA MET A 164 5.27 12.87 -19.47
C MET A 164 4.11 13.84 -19.23
N GLY A 165 4.11 14.98 -19.92
CA GLY A 165 3.06 15.99 -19.91
C GLY A 165 2.63 16.37 -18.48
N VAL A 166 1.31 16.26 -18.23
CA VAL A 166 0.70 16.56 -16.93
C VAL A 166 1.17 15.60 -15.81
N GLY A 167 1.62 14.39 -16.18
CA GLY A 167 2.14 13.38 -15.26
C GLY A 167 3.31 13.87 -14.42
N LEU A 168 4.13 14.78 -14.95
CA LEU A 168 5.27 15.36 -14.23
C LEU A 168 4.85 16.13 -12.98
N ALA A 169 3.73 16.87 -13.04
CA ALA A 169 3.18 17.60 -11.90
C ALA A 169 2.36 16.69 -10.98
N VAL A 170 1.61 15.77 -11.59
CA VAL A 170 0.69 14.88 -10.90
C VAL A 170 1.39 13.87 -9.99
N VAL A 171 2.47 13.23 -10.46
CA VAL A 171 3.12 12.14 -9.70
C VAL A 171 3.71 12.62 -8.36
N PRO A 172 4.50 13.71 -8.30
CA PRO A 172 5.00 14.25 -7.04
C PRO A 172 3.87 14.76 -6.13
N LEU A 173 2.84 15.38 -6.72
CA LEU A 173 1.68 15.86 -5.98
C LEU A 173 0.94 14.70 -5.31
N MET A 174 0.73 13.59 -6.03
CA MET A 174 0.11 12.39 -5.47
C MET A 174 0.96 11.75 -4.38
N GLY A 175 2.28 11.65 -4.58
CA GLY A 175 3.17 11.12 -3.55
C GLY A 175 3.15 11.95 -2.25
N LEU A 176 3.04 13.28 -2.39
CA LEU A 176 2.87 14.18 -1.27
C LEU A 176 1.50 13.97 -0.59
N LEU A 177 0.40 13.98 -1.35
CA LEU A 177 -0.95 13.78 -0.82
C LEU A 177 -1.11 12.42 -0.11
N GLU A 178 -0.52 11.36 -0.66
CA GLU A 178 -0.53 10.03 -0.06
C GLU A 178 0.23 10.01 1.28
N THR A 179 1.44 10.57 1.31
CA THR A 179 2.26 10.65 2.52
C THR A 179 1.54 11.45 3.61
N ILE A 180 0.81 12.50 3.22
CA ILE A 180 -0.04 13.29 4.09
C ILE A 180 -1.19 12.47 4.66
N ALA A 181 -1.92 11.79 3.77
CA ALA A 181 -3.07 10.98 4.13
C ALA A 181 -2.66 9.91 5.15
N ILE A 182 -1.53 9.25 4.94
CA ILE A 182 -0.94 8.29 5.88
C ILE A 182 -0.58 8.97 7.20
N ALA A 183 0.17 10.06 7.16
CA ALA A 183 0.59 10.78 8.36
C ALA A 183 -0.60 11.22 9.22
N LYS A 184 -1.71 11.66 8.61
CA LYS A 184 -2.93 12.05 9.34
C LYS A 184 -3.81 10.85 9.75
N ALA A 185 -3.86 9.79 8.94
CA ALA A 185 -4.61 8.58 9.26
C ALA A 185 -4.03 7.85 10.48
N PHE A 186 -2.70 7.83 10.62
CA PHE A 186 -1.98 7.14 11.69
C PHE A 186 -1.41 8.07 12.77
N GLY A 187 -1.16 9.34 12.45
CA GLY A 187 -0.55 10.32 13.37
C GLY A 187 -1.45 10.81 14.49
N ARG A 188 -2.73 10.42 14.57
CA ARG A 188 -3.55 10.64 15.77
C ARG A 188 -3.03 9.90 17.01
N ALA A 189 -2.13 8.92 16.82
CA ALA A 189 -1.48 8.16 17.88
C ALA A 189 -0.20 8.83 18.43
N VAL A 190 0.35 9.84 17.75
CA VAL A 190 1.59 10.54 18.18
C VAL A 190 1.24 12.01 18.40
N PRO A 191 1.52 12.59 19.58
CA PRO A 191 1.21 14.00 19.83
C PRO A 191 1.87 14.84 18.73
N THR A 192 1.03 15.64 18.08
CA THR A 192 1.35 16.51 16.94
C THR A 192 2.73 17.13 17.06
N GLY A 193 3.68 16.60 16.27
CA GLY A 193 4.94 17.28 16.03
C GLY A 193 4.68 18.65 15.41
N SER A 194 5.40 19.67 15.88
CA SER A 194 5.34 21.04 15.39
C SER A 194 5.37 21.10 13.85
N ARG A 195 4.78 22.15 13.24
CA ARG A 195 4.77 22.40 11.77
C ARG A 195 6.14 22.16 11.10
N THR A 196 7.22 22.35 11.84
CA THR A 196 8.61 22.10 11.46
C THR A 196 8.89 20.63 11.12
N GLN A 197 8.43 19.67 11.91
CA GLN A 197 8.61 18.23 11.67
C GLN A 197 7.97 17.79 10.36
N GLN A 198 6.79 18.33 10.07
CA GLN A 198 6.06 18.01 8.85
C GLN A 198 6.70 18.61 7.60
N ARG A 199 7.30 19.80 7.69
CA ARG A 199 8.10 20.36 6.59
C ARG A 199 9.33 19.48 6.32
N LEU A 200 10.02 19.05 7.37
CA LEU A 200 11.22 18.21 7.25
C LEU A 200 10.92 16.84 6.63
N SER A 201 9.76 16.23 6.92
CA SER A 201 9.38 14.94 6.31
C SER A 201 9.17 15.02 4.79
N PHE A 202 8.62 16.13 4.28
CA PHE A 202 8.52 16.34 2.82
C PHE A 202 9.87 16.58 2.18
N ILE A 203 10.73 17.39 2.81
CA ILE A 203 12.09 17.63 2.31
C ILE A 203 12.84 16.29 2.26
N SER A 204 12.73 15.47 3.31
CA SER A 204 13.32 14.14 3.36
C SER A 204 12.78 13.24 2.24
N SER A 205 11.47 13.23 1.99
CA SER A 205 10.88 12.45 0.89
C SER A 205 11.33 12.95 -0.50
N GLY A 206 11.52 14.26 -0.66
CA GLY A 206 12.05 14.85 -1.90
C GLY A 206 13.50 14.46 -2.13
N VAL A 207 14.36 14.64 -1.13
CA VAL A 207 15.78 14.23 -1.17
C VAL A 207 15.90 12.73 -1.44
N ALA A 208 15.06 11.90 -0.81
CA ALA A 208 15.08 10.46 -1.03
C ALA A 208 14.69 10.07 -2.47
N ASN A 209 13.75 10.78 -3.09
CA ASN A 209 13.39 10.59 -4.50
C ASN A 209 14.50 11.05 -5.46
N VAL A 210 15.17 12.18 -5.15
CA VAL A 210 16.32 12.66 -5.93
C VAL A 210 17.46 11.64 -5.87
N LEU A 211 17.82 11.17 -4.67
CA LEU A 211 18.85 10.13 -4.50
C LEU A 211 18.45 8.81 -5.17
N GLY A 212 17.17 8.43 -5.09
CA GLY A 212 16.64 7.23 -5.74
C GLY A 212 16.73 7.26 -7.27
N SER A 213 16.69 8.46 -7.88
CA SER A 213 16.81 8.61 -9.34
C SER A 213 18.16 8.09 -9.88
N PHE A 214 19.24 8.22 -9.10
CA PHE A 214 20.58 7.73 -9.48
C PHE A 214 20.69 6.20 -9.48
N VAL A 215 19.73 5.52 -8.84
CA VAL A 215 19.70 4.07 -8.67
C VAL A 215 18.54 3.47 -9.50
N SER A 216 18.01 4.23 -10.46
CA SER A 216 16.85 3.86 -11.30
C SER A 216 15.60 3.48 -10.49
N SER A 217 15.37 4.13 -9.34
CA SER A 217 14.17 3.91 -8.51
C SER A 217 12.93 4.56 -9.11
N TYR A 218 11.78 3.89 -9.02
CA TYR A 218 10.47 4.55 -9.18
C TYR A 218 10.24 5.54 -8.03
N PRO A 219 9.46 6.62 -8.21
CA PRO A 219 9.12 7.55 -7.14
C PRO A 219 8.55 6.84 -5.92
N ILE A 220 9.19 7.09 -4.78
CA ILE A 220 8.86 6.53 -3.48
C ILE A 220 7.91 7.45 -2.71
N THR A 221 6.94 6.82 -2.05
CA THR A 221 5.92 7.47 -1.21
C THR A 221 5.82 6.76 0.14
N GLY A 222 5.03 7.32 1.07
CA GLY A 222 4.68 6.63 2.32
C GLY A 222 3.94 5.31 2.06
N SER A 223 4.13 4.30 2.91
CA SER A 223 3.53 2.96 2.71
C SER A 223 2.51 2.60 3.80
N PHE A 224 1.21 2.70 3.49
CA PHE A 224 0.12 2.37 4.41
C PHE A 224 0.33 1.04 5.15
N GLY A 225 0.60 -0.05 4.41
CA GLY A 225 0.78 -1.38 4.99
C GLY A 225 1.94 -1.48 5.99
N ARG A 226 3.07 -0.81 5.73
CA ARG A 226 4.22 -0.80 6.65
C ARG A 226 3.93 0.01 7.91
N TRP A 227 3.22 1.13 7.80
CA TRP A 227 2.82 1.94 8.95
C TRP A 227 1.79 1.22 9.83
N VAL A 228 0.80 0.54 9.23
CA VAL A 228 -0.17 -0.30 9.96
C VAL A 228 0.54 -1.43 10.69
N ALA A 229 1.43 -2.14 10.01
CA ALA A 229 2.17 -3.25 10.59
C ALA A 229 3.01 -2.77 11.79
N ALA A 230 3.74 -1.67 11.64
CA ALA A 230 4.53 -1.09 12.71
C ALA A 230 3.65 -0.67 13.91
N GLY A 231 2.54 0.05 13.67
CA GLY A 231 1.65 0.51 14.74
C GLY A 231 1.00 -0.62 15.54
N HIS A 232 0.59 -1.70 14.86
CA HIS A 232 -0.08 -2.84 15.51
C HIS A 232 0.89 -3.79 16.22
N SER A 233 2.14 -3.89 15.75
CA SER A 233 3.13 -4.82 16.31
C SER A 233 4.03 -4.20 17.38
N LEU A 234 4.23 -2.88 17.38
CA LEU A 234 5.18 -2.22 18.28
C LEU A 234 4.54 -1.44 19.43
N GLY A 235 3.21 -1.38 19.56
CA GLY A 235 2.56 -0.73 20.70
C GLY A 235 3.04 0.71 20.95
N LEU A 236 3.45 1.41 19.89
CA LEU A 236 4.17 2.70 19.90
C LEU A 236 3.35 3.91 20.39
N LEU A 237 2.25 3.68 21.11
CA LEU A 237 1.47 4.71 21.79
C LEU A 237 2.18 5.24 23.05
N THR A 238 3.29 4.64 23.48
CA THR A 238 4.12 5.16 24.59
C THR A 238 5.25 6.05 24.06
N PRO A 239 5.27 7.36 24.43
CA PRO A 239 6.41 8.23 24.18
C PRO A 239 7.57 7.76 25.08
N GLY A 240 8.35 6.79 24.60
CA GLY A 240 9.41 6.17 25.39
C GLY A 240 9.77 4.73 25.01
N CYS A 241 9.04 4.07 24.11
CA CYS A 241 9.44 2.74 23.63
C CYS A 241 10.70 2.80 22.75
N GLN A 242 11.83 2.70 23.44
CA GLN A 242 13.16 2.37 22.93
C GLN A 242 13.14 0.94 22.38
N CYS A 243 12.81 0.79 21.11
CA CYS A 243 13.16 -0.44 20.39
C CYS A 243 14.63 -0.34 19.95
N PRO A 244 15.51 -1.29 20.34
CA PRO A 244 16.94 -1.29 20.00
C PRO A 244 17.23 -1.22 18.48
N TRP A 245 16.26 -1.60 17.65
CA TRP A 245 16.37 -1.63 16.19
C TRP A 245 16.26 -0.26 15.49
N LEU A 246 15.95 0.82 16.21
CA LEU A 246 15.73 2.15 15.64
C LEU A 246 16.89 3.13 15.83
N ARG A 247 17.95 2.76 16.57
CA ARG A 247 19.03 3.66 17.00
C ARG A 247 20.41 3.19 16.49
N GLY A 248 20.56 2.99 15.18
CA GLY A 248 21.82 2.62 14.52
C GLY A 248 21.84 2.95 13.03
N PRO A 249 22.99 2.78 12.32
CA PRO A 249 23.11 3.00 10.87
C PRO A 249 22.27 1.95 10.08
N PRO A 250 22.16 2.05 8.73
CA PRO A 250 20.91 1.91 7.98
C PRO A 250 19.97 0.79 8.46
N ARG A 251 18.69 1.15 8.62
CA ARG A 251 17.60 0.29 9.13
C ARG A 251 17.72 -1.15 8.60
N PRO A 252 17.55 -2.19 9.44
CA PRO A 252 17.68 -3.60 9.05
C PRO A 252 16.81 -3.98 7.85
N ALA A 253 15.67 -3.30 7.65
CA ALA A 253 14.82 -3.53 6.49
C ALA A 253 15.47 -3.16 5.14
N GLY A 254 16.28 -2.10 5.08
CA GLY A 254 17.00 -1.72 3.87
C GLY A 254 18.11 -2.70 3.55
N ALA A 255 18.91 -3.04 4.57
CA ALA A 255 19.97 -4.06 4.45
C ALA A 255 19.40 -5.43 4.04
N LEU A 256 18.25 -5.83 4.59
CA LEU A 256 17.58 -7.07 4.21
C LEU A 256 17.13 -7.09 2.74
N VAL A 257 16.65 -5.96 2.21
CA VAL A 257 16.29 -5.85 0.79
C VAL A 257 17.52 -5.90 -0.12
N LEU A 258 18.62 -5.25 0.28
CA LEU A 258 19.88 -5.34 -0.46
C LEU A 258 20.43 -6.78 -0.45
N LEU A 259 20.36 -7.46 0.69
CA LEU A 259 20.75 -8.86 0.83
C LEU A 259 19.87 -9.79 0.00
N SER A 260 18.55 -9.54 -0.05
CA SER A 260 17.63 -10.37 -0.84
C SER A 260 17.84 -10.19 -2.35
N LEU A 261 18.19 -8.99 -2.81
CA LEU A 261 18.55 -8.76 -4.21
C LEU A 261 19.85 -9.49 -4.60
N ALA A 262 20.81 -9.59 -3.68
CA ALA A 262 22.09 -10.26 -3.91
C ALA A 262 21.97 -11.80 -3.93
N TYR A 263 21.20 -12.40 -3.01
CA TYR A 263 21.20 -13.86 -2.84
C TYR A 263 19.86 -14.55 -3.15
N LEU A 264 18.72 -13.85 -3.03
CA LEU A 264 17.38 -14.45 -3.14
C LEU A 264 16.70 -14.22 -4.51
N THR A 265 17.35 -13.53 -5.45
CA THR A 265 16.77 -13.23 -6.77
C THR A 265 16.42 -14.48 -7.58
N SER A 266 17.21 -15.55 -7.45
CA SER A 266 16.89 -16.85 -8.09
C SER A 266 15.59 -17.47 -7.54
N LEU A 267 15.35 -17.34 -6.22
CA LEU A 267 14.11 -17.82 -5.58
C LEU A 267 12.89 -17.02 -6.02
N PHE A 268 13.04 -15.71 -6.29
CA PHE A 268 11.94 -14.84 -6.69
C PHE A 268 11.37 -15.16 -8.08
N TYR A 269 12.13 -15.85 -8.93
CA TYR A 269 11.64 -16.33 -10.23
C TYR A 269 10.37 -17.18 -10.10
N TYR A 270 10.39 -18.10 -9.13
CA TYR A 270 9.33 -19.09 -8.91
C TYR A 270 8.13 -18.54 -8.15
N ILE A 271 8.13 -17.27 -7.75
CA ILE A 271 7.00 -16.71 -7.01
C ILE A 271 5.81 -16.52 -7.96
N PRO A 272 4.65 -17.13 -7.67
CA PRO A 272 3.46 -16.97 -8.48
C PRO A 272 2.80 -15.62 -8.22
N LYS A 273 2.35 -14.96 -9.30
CA LYS A 273 1.70 -13.64 -9.24
C LYS A 273 0.40 -13.66 -8.43
N ALA A 274 -0.30 -14.79 -8.42
CA ALA A 274 -1.53 -14.97 -7.64
C ALA A 274 -1.27 -14.89 -6.12
N ALA A 275 -0.15 -15.40 -5.63
CA ALA A 275 0.21 -15.32 -4.20
C ALA A 275 0.55 -13.89 -3.78
N LEU A 276 1.30 -13.16 -4.62
CA LEU A 276 1.59 -11.73 -4.39
C LEU A 276 0.31 -10.90 -4.35
N ALA A 277 -0.62 -11.17 -5.28
CA ALA A 277 -1.93 -10.54 -5.32
C ALA A 277 -2.74 -10.79 -4.03
N ALA A 278 -2.78 -12.03 -3.55
CA ALA A 278 -3.43 -12.39 -2.30
C ALA A 278 -2.82 -11.64 -1.08
N VAL A 279 -1.49 -11.53 -1.01
CA VAL A 279 -0.81 -10.76 0.05
C VAL A 279 -1.18 -9.28 0.00
N ILE A 280 -1.22 -8.67 -1.20
CA ILE A 280 -1.60 -7.27 -1.36
C ILE A 280 -3.06 -7.05 -0.93
N ILE A 281 -3.99 -7.91 -1.34
CA ILE A 281 -5.39 -7.83 -0.91
C ILE A 281 -5.47 -7.92 0.63
N ALA A 282 -4.86 -8.94 1.23
CA ALA A 282 -4.88 -9.15 2.67
C ALA A 282 -4.27 -7.98 3.47
N ALA A 283 -3.28 -7.28 2.91
CA ALA A 283 -2.67 -6.10 3.52
C ALA A 283 -3.58 -4.86 3.48
N VAL A 284 -4.41 -4.75 2.45
CA VAL A 284 -5.23 -3.56 2.17
C VAL A 284 -6.63 -3.66 2.76
N VAL A 285 -7.22 -4.86 2.87
CA VAL A 285 -8.54 -5.07 3.53
C VAL A 285 -8.68 -4.35 4.89
N PRO A 286 -7.72 -4.42 5.83
CA PRO A 286 -7.83 -3.69 7.10
C PRO A 286 -7.92 -2.16 6.99
N MET A 287 -7.59 -1.57 5.84
CA MET A 287 -7.68 -0.13 5.64
C MET A 287 -9.11 0.34 5.36
N PHE A 288 -9.99 -0.58 4.93
CA PHE A 288 -11.39 -0.28 4.72
C PHE A 288 -12.12 -0.19 6.07
N ASP A 289 -12.55 1.01 6.43
CA ASP A 289 -13.22 1.29 7.71
C ASP A 289 -14.67 1.71 7.47
N ALA A 290 -15.56 0.73 7.24
CA ALA A 290 -16.99 0.99 7.02
C ALA A 290 -17.69 1.61 8.24
N GLY A 291 -17.11 1.43 9.45
CA GLY A 291 -17.65 1.98 10.68
C GLY A 291 -17.68 3.52 10.68
N ILE A 292 -16.79 4.16 9.92
CA ILE A 292 -16.73 5.62 9.83
C ILE A 292 -18.02 6.25 9.33
N PHE A 293 -18.73 5.57 8.41
CA PHE A 293 -19.97 6.08 7.83
C PHE A 293 -21.06 6.19 8.91
N ARG A 294 -21.19 5.14 9.74
CA ARG A 294 -22.14 5.12 10.86
C ARG A 294 -21.78 6.12 11.95
N THR A 295 -20.49 6.32 12.21
CA THR A 295 -20.01 7.31 13.19
C THR A 295 -20.29 8.73 12.72
N LEU A 296 -19.96 9.07 11.46
CA LEU A 296 -20.25 10.39 10.89
C LEU A 296 -21.75 10.67 10.82
N TRP A 297 -22.56 9.67 10.45
CA TRP A 297 -24.02 9.83 10.41
C TRP A 297 -24.61 10.19 11.77
N ARG A 298 -24.08 9.62 12.86
CA ARG A 298 -24.52 9.94 14.23
C ARG A 298 -23.99 11.27 14.75
N VAL A 299 -22.80 11.71 14.32
CA VAL A 299 -22.17 12.94 14.82
C VAL A 299 -22.63 14.16 14.01
N LYS A 300 -22.40 14.17 12.70
CA LYS A 300 -22.72 15.32 11.83
C LYS A 300 -22.93 14.85 10.39
N ARG A 301 -24.18 14.90 9.93
CA ARG A 301 -24.57 14.48 8.57
C ARG A 301 -23.87 15.29 7.46
N LEU A 302 -23.53 16.56 7.71
CA LEU A 302 -22.83 17.39 6.72
C LEU A 302 -21.40 16.91 6.42
N ASP A 303 -20.73 16.29 7.38
CA ASP A 303 -19.37 15.78 7.19
C ASP A 303 -19.35 14.48 6.37
N LEU A 304 -20.53 13.87 6.13
CA LEU A 304 -20.71 12.73 5.24
C LEU A 304 -20.54 13.13 3.77
N VAL A 305 -20.86 14.37 3.40
CA VAL A 305 -20.83 14.82 2.00
C VAL A 305 -19.40 14.79 1.43
N PRO A 306 -18.36 15.39 2.06
CA PRO A 306 -16.98 15.26 1.59
C PRO A 306 -16.49 13.81 1.55
N LEU A 307 -16.95 12.96 2.47
CA LEU A 307 -16.59 11.54 2.49
C LEU A 307 -17.18 10.80 1.29
N CYS A 308 -18.46 10.99 0.98
CA CYS A 308 -19.11 10.36 -0.17
C CYS A 308 -18.52 10.87 -1.49
N VAL A 309 -18.30 12.18 -1.61
CA VAL A 309 -17.72 12.80 -2.81
C VAL A 309 -16.32 12.26 -3.08
N THR A 310 -15.46 12.20 -2.06
CA THR A 310 -14.12 11.61 -2.21
C THR A 310 -14.18 10.15 -2.59
N PHE A 311 -15.00 9.37 -1.90
CA PHE A 311 -15.12 7.94 -2.11
C PHE A 311 -15.55 7.61 -3.54
N LEU A 312 -16.58 8.29 -4.06
CA LEU A 312 -17.12 8.03 -5.39
C LEU A 312 -16.18 8.51 -6.51
N LEU A 313 -15.61 9.72 -6.39
CA LEU A 313 -14.75 10.27 -7.43
C LEU A 313 -13.39 9.58 -7.52
N CYS A 314 -12.91 8.99 -6.42
CA CYS A 314 -11.67 8.19 -6.44
C CYS A 314 -11.75 6.96 -7.36
N PHE A 315 -12.94 6.44 -7.68
CA PHE A 315 -13.10 5.34 -8.63
C PHE A 315 -12.81 5.76 -10.08
N TRP A 316 -12.98 7.04 -10.42
CA TRP A 316 -12.60 7.53 -11.74
C TRP A 316 -11.09 7.66 -11.82
N GLU A 317 -10.57 8.61 -11.05
CA GLU A 317 -9.17 8.65 -10.69
C GLU A 317 -9.03 9.16 -9.27
N VAL A 318 -8.11 8.54 -8.57
CA VAL A 318 -7.74 8.87 -7.19
C VAL A 318 -7.41 10.36 -7.03
N GLN A 319 -6.84 10.95 -8.08
CA GLN A 319 -6.41 12.36 -8.11
C GLN A 319 -7.60 13.32 -8.00
N TYR A 320 -8.60 13.15 -8.86
CA TYR A 320 -9.81 13.95 -8.88
C TYR A 320 -10.61 13.77 -7.59
N GLY A 321 -10.63 12.55 -7.04
CA GLY A 321 -11.31 12.26 -5.78
C GLY A 321 -10.78 13.06 -4.60
N ILE A 322 -9.46 13.14 -4.43
CA ILE A 322 -8.87 13.92 -3.34
C ILE A 322 -9.16 15.42 -3.52
N VAL A 323 -8.93 15.96 -4.72
CA VAL A 323 -9.10 17.40 -4.99
C VAL A 323 -10.54 17.84 -4.76
N ALA A 324 -11.51 17.12 -5.32
CA ALA A 324 -12.92 17.42 -5.14
C ALA A 324 -13.35 17.32 -3.67
N GLY A 325 -12.82 16.34 -2.94
CA GLY A 325 -13.05 16.20 -1.51
C GLY A 325 -12.60 17.37 -0.67
N VAL A 326 -11.37 17.81 -0.89
CA VAL A 326 -10.79 18.96 -0.21
C VAL A 326 -11.60 20.22 -0.53
N LEU A 327 -12.00 20.39 -1.79
CA LEU A 327 -12.80 21.54 -2.21
C LEU A 327 -14.19 21.56 -1.53
N VAL A 328 -14.91 20.44 -1.56
CA VAL A 328 -16.23 20.32 -0.89
C VAL A 328 -16.10 20.51 0.62
N SER A 329 -15.09 19.91 1.25
CA SER A 329 -14.83 20.11 2.67
C SER A 329 -14.50 21.57 3.00
N GLY A 330 -13.75 22.26 2.13
CA GLY A 330 -13.42 23.67 2.28
C GLY A 330 -14.66 24.57 2.16
N VAL A 331 -15.51 24.33 1.16
CA VAL A 331 -16.76 25.08 0.97
C VAL A 331 -17.70 24.90 2.17
N LEU A 332 -17.85 23.69 2.69
CA LEU A 332 -18.70 23.45 3.87
C LEU A 332 -18.15 24.13 5.13
N LEU A 333 -16.82 24.17 5.29
CA LEU A 333 -16.18 24.86 6.39
C LEU A 333 -16.40 26.38 6.26
N LEU A 334 -16.22 26.93 5.06
CA LEU A 334 -16.45 28.35 4.78
C LEU A 334 -17.91 28.75 5.03
N TYR A 335 -18.86 27.91 4.59
CA TYR A 335 -20.29 28.10 4.83
C TYR A 335 -20.62 28.11 6.32
N SER A 336 -20.04 27.19 7.09
CA SER A 336 -20.25 27.10 8.54
C SER A 336 -19.68 28.32 9.29
N ILE A 337 -18.62 28.94 8.79
CA ILE A 337 -18.06 30.19 9.35
C ILE A 337 -18.92 31.39 8.94
N ALA A 338 -19.40 31.43 7.69
CA ALA A 338 -20.20 32.53 7.16
C ALA A 338 -21.63 32.60 7.74
N ARG A 339 -22.20 31.46 8.16
CA ARG A 339 -23.52 31.38 8.82
C ARG A 339 -23.44 30.55 10.10
N PRO A 340 -22.89 31.11 11.20
CA PRO A 340 -22.81 30.40 12.47
C PRO A 340 -24.23 30.12 13.00
N PRO A 341 -24.53 28.91 13.49
CA PRO A 341 -25.83 28.62 14.08
C PRO A 341 -25.96 29.43 15.37
N ILE A 342 -26.88 30.40 15.37
CA ILE A 342 -27.24 31.17 16.55
C ILE A 342 -27.99 30.21 17.48
N LYS A 343 -27.35 29.77 18.55
CA LYS A 343 -28.04 29.10 19.65
C LYS A 343 -28.74 30.19 20.46
N VAL A 344 -30.06 30.27 20.33
CA VAL A 344 -30.94 31.07 21.18
C VAL A 344 -31.25 30.28 22.44
#